data_AF-A0A157RM96-F1
#
_entry.id   AF-A0A157RM96-F1
#
_cell.length_a   1.000
_cell.length_b   1.000
_cell.length_c   1.000
_cell.angle_alpha   90.00
_cell.angle_beta   90.00
_cell.angle_gamma   90.00
#
_symmetry.space_group_name_H-M   'P 1'
#
loop_
_entity.id
_entity.type
_entity.pdbx_description
1 polymer ?
#
loop_
_entity_poly.entity_id
_entity_poly.type
_entity_poly.pdbx_seq_one_letter_code
_entity_poly.pdbx_strand_id
1 'polypeptide(L)'
;MGSSTKTRTQGVYTCKDGTYEVDAWYRKERIRRRGFTRLADAESYLIDRKAAIARGTQAGTRPRVTLDEAAANHLDLKVDKPSWETDKYLLEPVVELCGSLYLDEVNDATLKPFVDLRRAAGLKSNTINEAIGIVQTICNRAAGEWRWPNNMTWLEVAPKLTKLEVTDARPPRPISWDEQRLQLMPRLPGHLCRMALFDLNTGLREEPLCQLRWDWEARVILRPGLAVSVFVVPRRYVKGRKRERIVVCNSVAQSVVDSQRGLHPERVFTYSRSVKNPKHRPVNSMNNTAWQKARTKAGLGDLHVHDLRHTVGMRLREAGVSERTQDEILWHSKGNGMTSHYAVAQLGELYDALELIAKPSIAGESLNLHALVRSMQIQAAVPHESPAQRKAA
;
A
#
# COMPACT_ATOMS: atom_id res chain seq x y z
N MET A 1 -69.90 -1.78 32.54
CA MET A 1 -69.21 -0.91 31.55
C MET A 1 -68.98 0.45 32.18
N GLY A 2 -67.75 0.76 32.59
CA GLY A 2 -67.40 2.03 33.23
C GLY A 2 -66.91 3.04 32.20
N SER A 3 -67.58 4.18 32.08
CA SER A 3 -67.20 5.28 31.19
C SER A 3 -65.90 5.93 31.68
N SER A 4 -64.83 5.88 30.88
CA SER A 4 -63.58 6.60 31.08
C SER A 4 -63.60 7.91 30.28
N THR A 5 -63.16 9.01 30.89
CA THR A 5 -63.18 10.33 30.24
C THR A 5 -61.89 10.54 29.44
N LYS A 6 -62.00 11.03 28.20
CA LYS A 6 -60.85 11.31 27.33
C LYS A 6 -60.00 12.45 27.89
N THR A 7 -58.67 12.29 27.88
CA THR A 7 -57.73 13.38 28.15
C THR A 7 -57.44 14.17 26.85
N ARG A 8 -56.67 15.28 26.94
CA ARG A 8 -56.20 16.03 25.75
C ARG A 8 -55.31 15.18 24.83
N THR A 9 -54.65 14.16 25.36
CA THR A 9 -53.76 13.28 24.59
C THR A 9 -54.54 12.06 24.08
N GLN A 10 -54.69 11.98 22.76
CA GLN A 10 -55.44 10.92 22.10
C GLN A 10 -54.83 9.54 22.40
N GLY A 11 -55.64 8.65 22.98
CA GLY A 11 -55.22 7.31 23.41
C GLY A 11 -54.85 7.20 24.89
N VAL A 12 -54.98 8.27 25.67
CA VAL A 12 -54.85 8.27 27.13
C VAL A 12 -56.19 8.67 27.78
N TYR A 13 -56.63 7.91 28.77
CA TYR A 13 -57.92 8.04 29.43
C TYR A 13 -57.75 8.12 30.95
N THR A 14 -58.64 8.87 31.60
CA THR A 14 -58.71 8.93 33.07
C THR A 14 -59.74 7.93 33.60
N CYS A 15 -59.33 7.14 34.58
CA CYS A 15 -60.15 6.17 35.28
C CYS A 15 -60.89 6.82 36.46
N LYS A 16 -62.00 6.21 36.92
CA LYS A 16 -62.81 6.72 38.03
C LYS A 16 -62.08 6.74 39.38
N ASP A 17 -61.03 5.94 39.52
CA ASP A 17 -60.17 5.84 40.70
C ASP A 17 -59.04 6.89 40.71
N GLY A 18 -59.03 7.82 39.75
CA GLY A 18 -58.01 8.87 39.62
C GLY A 18 -56.73 8.42 38.92
N THR A 19 -56.65 7.15 38.48
CA THR A 19 -55.51 6.64 37.69
C THR A 19 -55.70 6.90 36.18
N TYR A 20 -54.66 6.68 35.39
CA TYR A 20 -54.67 6.81 33.93
C TYR A 20 -54.45 5.48 33.23
N GLU A 21 -55.12 5.29 32.10
CA GLU A 21 -54.99 4.16 31.17
C GLU A 21 -54.58 4.65 29.79
N VAL A 22 -53.65 3.93 29.15
CA VAL A 22 -53.31 4.07 27.73
C VAL A 22 -54.03 2.96 26.96
N ASP A 23 -54.78 3.31 25.93
CA ASP A 23 -55.37 2.38 24.96
C ASP A 23 -55.43 3.04 23.57
N ALA A 24 -54.45 2.72 22.73
CA ALA A 24 -54.27 3.34 21.42
C ALA A 24 -53.92 2.30 20.36
N TRP A 25 -54.30 2.57 19.11
CA TRP A 25 -53.84 1.82 17.95
C TRP A 25 -52.78 2.63 17.20
N TYR A 26 -51.67 1.98 16.84
CA TYR A 26 -50.59 2.58 16.07
C TYR A 26 -49.98 1.55 15.12
N ARG A 27 -49.95 1.83 13.80
CA ARG A 27 -49.41 0.93 12.75
C ARG A 27 -49.92 -0.52 12.83
N LYS A 28 -51.23 -0.71 13.07
CA LYS A 28 -51.91 -2.01 13.23
C LYS A 28 -51.54 -2.80 14.50
N GLU A 29 -50.74 -2.23 15.40
CA GLU A 29 -50.49 -2.76 16.73
C GLU A 29 -51.27 -1.98 17.80
N ARG A 30 -51.80 -2.68 18.80
CA ARG A 30 -52.53 -2.07 19.92
C ARG A 30 -51.58 -1.85 21.10
N ILE A 31 -51.49 -0.61 21.58
CA ILE A 31 -50.72 -0.20 22.77
C ILE A 31 -51.71 -0.06 23.92
N ARG A 32 -51.60 -0.91 24.94
CA ARG A 32 -52.48 -0.86 26.12
C ARG A 32 -51.75 -1.06 27.43
N ARG A 33 -51.98 -0.19 28.41
CA ARG A 33 -51.47 -0.32 29.78
C ARG A 33 -52.30 0.52 30.77
N ARG A 34 -52.56 -0.01 31.97
CA ARG A 34 -53.34 0.62 33.04
C ARG A 34 -52.48 0.90 34.27
N GLY A 35 -52.98 1.76 35.16
CA GLY A 35 -52.45 1.93 36.51
C GLY A 35 -51.37 3.02 36.64
N PHE A 36 -51.36 4.00 35.74
CA PHE A 36 -50.50 5.16 35.89
C PHE A 36 -51.10 6.12 36.93
N THR A 37 -50.29 6.60 37.87
CA THR A 37 -50.73 7.55 38.91
C THR A 37 -50.62 9.00 38.47
N ARG A 38 -49.89 9.28 37.38
CA ARG A 38 -49.72 10.62 36.79
C ARG A 38 -49.97 10.58 35.29
N LEU A 39 -50.55 11.68 34.77
CA LEU A 39 -50.81 11.83 33.34
C LEU A 39 -49.52 11.79 32.51
N ALA A 40 -48.47 12.50 32.97
CA ALA A 40 -47.18 12.58 32.28
C ALA A 40 -46.53 11.20 32.06
N ASP A 41 -46.66 10.28 33.02
CA ASP A 41 -46.08 8.94 32.92
C ASP A 41 -46.83 8.10 31.87
N ALA A 42 -48.16 8.25 31.78
CA ALA A 42 -48.98 7.59 30.77
C ALA A 42 -48.67 8.14 29.36
N GLU A 43 -48.46 9.45 29.22
CA GLU A 43 -48.08 10.10 27.97
C GLU A 43 -46.68 9.68 27.51
N SER A 44 -45.69 9.69 28.42
CA SER A 44 -44.32 9.24 28.14
C SER A 44 -44.31 7.79 27.67
N TYR A 45 -45.05 6.90 28.36
CA TYR A 45 -45.16 5.50 27.96
C TYR A 45 -45.73 5.34 26.55
N LEU A 46 -46.77 6.11 26.18
CA LEU A 46 -47.36 6.07 24.85
C LEU A 46 -46.36 6.55 23.77
N ILE A 47 -45.58 7.60 24.05
CA ILE A 47 -44.54 8.13 23.15
C ILE A 47 -43.43 7.08 22.94
N ASP A 48 -42.88 6.53 24.02
CA ASP A 48 -41.81 5.54 23.96
C ASP A 48 -42.23 4.29 23.20
N ARG A 49 -43.47 3.86 23.39
CA ARG A 49 -43.99 2.65 22.74
C ARG A 49 -44.31 2.87 21.27
N LYS A 50 -44.80 4.05 20.88
CA LYS A 50 -44.91 4.45 19.45
C LYS A 50 -43.54 4.57 18.78
N ALA A 51 -42.54 5.13 19.46
CA ALA A 51 -41.17 5.23 18.96
C ALA A 51 -40.54 3.83 18.79
N ALA A 52 -40.77 2.92 19.73
CA ALA A 52 -40.29 1.55 19.63
C ALA A 52 -40.97 0.74 18.52
N ILE A 53 -42.28 0.92 18.30
CA ILE A 53 -43.00 0.31 17.16
C ILE A 53 -42.50 0.90 15.84
N ALA A 54 -42.25 2.21 15.78
CA ALA A 54 -41.68 2.87 14.61
C ALA A 54 -40.27 2.33 14.27
N ARG A 55 -39.42 2.09 15.29
CA ARG A 55 -38.13 1.41 15.15
C ARG A 55 -38.28 -0.05 14.70
N GLY A 56 -39.29 -0.77 15.21
CA GLY A 56 -39.61 -2.14 14.82
C GLY A 56 -40.07 -2.28 13.36
N THR A 57 -40.77 -1.29 12.80
CA THR A 57 -41.19 -1.33 11.39
C THR A 57 -40.02 -1.10 10.42
N GLN A 58 -38.91 -0.49 10.86
CA GLN A 58 -37.65 -0.39 10.12
C GLN A 58 -36.76 -1.63 10.27
N ALA A 59 -37.11 -2.59 11.14
CA ALA A 59 -36.28 -3.73 11.47
C ALA A 59 -36.25 -4.84 10.39
N GLY A 60 -36.99 -4.68 9.27
CA GLY A 60 -37.05 -5.67 8.18
C GLY A 60 -36.57 -5.17 6.81
N THR A 61 -36.26 -3.88 6.65
CA THR A 61 -35.80 -3.32 5.36
C THR A 61 -34.40 -2.78 5.51
N ARG A 62 -33.46 -3.28 4.71
CA ARG A 62 -32.09 -2.78 4.65
C ARG A 62 -32.09 -1.36 4.05
N PRO A 63 -31.64 -0.33 4.79
CA PRO A 63 -31.43 0.99 4.22
C PRO A 63 -30.41 0.91 3.08
N ARG A 64 -30.69 1.60 1.97
CA ARG A 64 -29.74 1.74 0.87
C ARG A 64 -28.71 2.82 1.22
N VAL A 65 -27.47 2.63 0.77
CA VAL A 65 -26.35 3.54 0.97
C VAL A 65 -25.63 3.74 -0.35
N THR A 66 -25.20 4.97 -0.59
CA THR A 66 -24.48 5.35 -1.81
C THR A 66 -23.00 4.95 -1.73
N LEU A 67 -22.35 4.89 -2.89
CA LEU A 67 -20.91 4.64 -2.96
C LEU A 67 -20.11 5.77 -2.33
N ASP A 68 -20.57 7.02 -2.43
CA ASP A 68 -19.95 8.18 -1.78
C ASP A 68 -19.96 8.04 -0.24
N GLU A 69 -21.12 7.79 0.36
CA GLU A 69 -21.27 7.57 1.80
C GLU A 69 -20.40 6.40 2.29
N ALA A 70 -20.36 5.31 1.52
CA ALA A 70 -19.55 4.14 1.83
C ALA A 70 -18.03 4.40 1.70
N ALA A 71 -17.62 5.21 0.72
CA ALA A 71 -16.24 5.63 0.52
C ALA A 71 -15.77 6.55 1.66
N ALA A 72 -16.60 7.51 2.09
CA ALA A 72 -16.34 8.36 3.24
C ALA A 72 -16.12 7.52 4.51
N ASN A 73 -17.04 6.61 4.82
CA ASN A 73 -16.90 5.68 5.95
C ASN A 73 -15.62 4.84 5.88
N HIS A 74 -15.23 4.36 4.69
CA HIS A 74 -13.99 3.60 4.51
C HIS A 74 -12.74 4.43 4.80
N LEU A 75 -12.72 5.71 4.38
CA LEU A 75 -11.61 6.63 4.63
C LEU A 75 -11.52 7.00 6.11
N ASP A 76 -12.65 7.25 6.78
CA ASP A 76 -12.70 7.53 8.22
C ASP A 76 -12.13 6.38 9.04
N LEU A 77 -12.52 5.14 8.70
CA LEU A 77 -11.98 3.92 9.34
C LEU A 77 -10.49 3.68 9.05
N LYS A 78 -9.90 4.38 8.08
CA LYS A 78 -8.50 4.23 7.66
C LYS A 78 -7.63 5.44 7.96
N VAL A 79 -8.09 6.46 8.68
CA VAL A 79 -7.36 7.72 8.90
C VAL A 79 -5.91 7.52 9.39
N ASP A 80 -5.67 6.55 10.27
CA ASP A 80 -4.34 6.25 10.83
C ASP A 80 -3.51 5.28 9.97
N LYS A 81 -4.05 4.82 8.84
CA LYS A 81 -3.38 3.83 7.98
C LYS A 81 -2.51 4.56 6.95
N PRO A 82 -1.29 4.06 6.67
CA PRO A 82 -0.41 4.68 5.68
C PRO A 82 -0.96 4.69 4.24
N SER A 83 -1.95 3.85 3.94
CA SER A 83 -2.61 3.85 2.63
C SER A 83 -3.72 4.88 2.50
N TRP A 84 -4.06 5.64 3.55
CA TRP A 84 -5.17 6.59 3.52
C TRP A 84 -5.09 7.59 2.37
N GLU A 85 -3.94 8.25 2.20
CA GLU A 85 -3.75 9.25 1.13
C GLU A 85 -3.90 8.64 -0.27
N THR A 86 -3.35 7.43 -0.46
CA THR A 86 -3.44 6.70 -1.73
C THR A 86 -4.86 6.25 -2.00
N ASP A 87 -5.56 5.70 -1.00
CA ASP A 87 -6.96 5.30 -1.12
C ASP A 87 -7.84 6.51 -1.47
N LYS A 88 -7.64 7.65 -0.81
CA LYS A 88 -8.37 8.89 -1.08
C LYS A 88 -8.15 9.36 -2.52
N TYR A 89 -6.91 9.47 -2.96
CA TYR A 89 -6.56 9.86 -4.33
C TYR A 89 -7.18 8.93 -5.38
N LEU A 90 -7.22 7.62 -5.12
CA LEU A 90 -7.80 6.64 -6.04
C LEU A 90 -9.34 6.66 -6.04
N LEU A 91 -9.96 6.98 -4.89
CA LEU A 91 -11.42 7.04 -4.73
C LEU A 91 -12.04 8.34 -5.24
N GLU A 92 -11.35 9.48 -5.17
CA GLU A 92 -11.83 10.78 -5.67
C GLU A 92 -12.42 10.68 -7.10
N PRO A 93 -11.69 10.14 -8.09
CA PRO A 93 -12.22 9.80 -9.41
C PRO A 93 -13.49 8.96 -9.47
N VAL A 94 -13.60 8.01 -8.56
CA VAL A 94 -14.68 7.02 -8.54
C VAL A 94 -15.92 7.68 -7.98
N VAL A 95 -15.78 8.43 -6.89
CA VAL A 95 -16.87 9.17 -6.25
C VAL A 95 -17.41 10.24 -7.19
N GLU A 96 -16.54 10.96 -7.90
CA GLU A 96 -16.95 12.00 -8.86
C GLU A 96 -17.88 11.46 -9.96
N LEU A 97 -17.65 10.24 -10.44
CA LEU A 97 -18.41 9.63 -11.55
C LEU A 97 -19.52 8.68 -11.11
N CYS A 98 -19.29 7.95 -10.02
CA CYS A 98 -20.08 6.81 -9.59
C CYS A 98 -20.59 6.95 -8.14
N GLY A 99 -20.31 8.07 -7.46
CA GLY A 99 -20.62 8.26 -6.04
C GLY A 99 -22.11 8.22 -5.72
N SER A 100 -22.97 8.66 -6.66
CA SER A 100 -24.43 8.65 -6.50
C SER A 100 -25.06 7.27 -6.67
N LEU A 101 -24.30 6.26 -7.15
CA LEU A 101 -24.81 4.89 -7.25
C LEU A 101 -25.02 4.31 -5.86
N TYR A 102 -26.10 3.56 -5.67
CA TYR A 102 -26.25 2.75 -4.48
C TYR A 102 -25.32 1.54 -4.54
N LEU A 103 -24.84 1.05 -3.39
CA LEU A 103 -23.93 -0.10 -3.34
C LEU A 103 -24.50 -1.37 -3.98
N ASP A 104 -25.82 -1.55 -3.96
CA ASP A 104 -26.52 -2.67 -4.60
C ASP A 104 -26.62 -2.53 -6.13
N GLU A 105 -26.34 -1.35 -6.67
CA GLU A 105 -26.26 -1.08 -8.11
C GLU A 105 -24.83 -1.21 -8.65
N VAL A 106 -23.80 -1.23 -7.78
CA VAL A 106 -22.39 -1.28 -8.20
C VAL A 106 -22.08 -2.61 -8.89
N ASN A 107 -21.66 -2.55 -10.15
CA ASN A 107 -21.20 -3.69 -10.93
C ASN A 107 -20.23 -3.26 -12.05
N ASP A 108 -19.74 -4.20 -12.84
CA ASP A 108 -18.79 -3.93 -13.94
C ASP A 108 -19.37 -2.95 -14.98
N ALA A 109 -20.68 -3.02 -15.27
CA ALA A 109 -21.32 -2.12 -16.24
C ALA A 109 -21.46 -0.70 -15.70
N THR A 110 -21.78 -0.53 -14.41
CA THR A 110 -21.92 0.80 -13.81
C THR A 110 -20.58 1.47 -13.52
N LEU A 111 -19.50 0.71 -13.35
CA LEU A 111 -18.13 1.25 -13.22
C LEU A 111 -17.43 1.46 -14.57
N LYS A 112 -18.03 1.00 -15.68
CA LYS A 112 -17.46 1.15 -17.02
C LYS A 112 -17.13 2.60 -17.40
N PRO A 113 -17.98 3.62 -17.11
CA PRO A 113 -17.64 5.01 -17.41
C PRO A 113 -16.34 5.48 -16.72
N PHE A 114 -16.13 5.08 -15.46
CA PHE A 114 -14.88 5.35 -14.74
C PHE A 114 -13.69 4.68 -15.43
N VAL A 115 -13.82 3.41 -15.78
CA VAL A 115 -12.74 2.65 -16.47
C VAL A 115 -12.39 3.29 -17.81
N ASP A 116 -13.38 3.61 -18.63
CA ASP A 116 -13.19 4.18 -19.96
C ASP A 116 -12.53 5.57 -19.88
N LEU A 117 -12.98 6.42 -18.95
CA LEU A 117 -12.38 7.75 -18.75
C LEU A 117 -10.92 7.64 -18.32
N ARG A 118 -10.58 6.72 -17.40
CA ARG A 118 -9.20 6.55 -16.92
C ARG A 118 -8.29 5.96 -18.00
N ARG A 119 -8.81 5.08 -18.85
CA ARG A 119 -8.09 4.59 -20.04
C ARG A 119 -7.88 5.71 -21.06
N ALA A 120 -8.89 6.53 -21.33
CA ALA A 120 -8.77 7.68 -22.24
C ALA A 120 -7.76 8.71 -21.73
N ALA A 121 -7.62 8.86 -20.41
CA ALA A 121 -6.59 9.67 -19.78
C ALA A 121 -5.19 9.00 -19.74
N GLY A 122 -5.02 7.82 -20.34
CA GLY A 122 -3.74 7.12 -20.46
C GLY A 122 -3.24 6.47 -19.16
N LEU A 123 -4.11 6.25 -18.17
CA LEU A 123 -3.71 5.56 -16.94
C LEU A 123 -3.49 4.07 -17.18
N LYS A 124 -2.52 3.52 -16.47
CA LYS A 124 -2.14 2.11 -16.54
C LYS A 124 -3.21 1.20 -15.95
N SER A 125 -3.34 -0.02 -16.48
CA SER A 125 -4.31 -1.02 -16.02
C SER A 125 -4.18 -1.30 -14.52
N ASN A 126 -2.95 -1.38 -13.99
CA ASN A 126 -2.75 -1.61 -12.56
C ASN A 126 -3.31 -0.48 -11.68
N THR A 127 -3.14 0.78 -12.08
CA THR A 127 -3.66 1.93 -11.31
C THR A 127 -5.19 1.93 -11.28
N ILE A 128 -5.83 1.61 -12.41
CA ILE A 128 -7.29 1.47 -12.48
C ILE A 128 -7.76 0.28 -11.60
N ASN A 129 -7.04 -0.85 -11.67
CA ASN A 129 -7.32 -2.03 -10.85
C ASN A 129 -7.16 -1.78 -9.34
N GLU A 130 -6.26 -0.89 -8.92
CA GLU A 130 -6.13 -0.49 -7.52
C GLU A 130 -7.38 0.25 -7.04
N ALA A 131 -7.90 1.20 -7.83
CA ALA A 131 -9.17 1.88 -7.52
C ALA A 131 -10.35 0.89 -7.46
N ILE A 132 -10.50 0.03 -8.46
CA ILE A 132 -11.53 -1.04 -8.48
C ILE A 132 -11.37 -1.95 -7.24
N GLY A 133 -10.14 -2.27 -6.87
CA GLY A 133 -9.84 -3.08 -5.68
C GLY A 133 -10.30 -2.42 -4.37
N ILE A 134 -10.23 -1.10 -4.29
CA ILE A 134 -10.75 -0.35 -3.13
C ILE A 134 -12.28 -0.41 -3.11
N VAL A 135 -12.94 -0.18 -4.24
CA VAL A 135 -14.41 -0.32 -4.35
C VAL A 135 -14.86 -1.73 -3.96
N GLN A 136 -14.19 -2.77 -4.46
CA GLN A 136 -14.46 -4.16 -4.05
C GLN A 136 -14.29 -4.35 -2.54
N THR A 137 -13.28 -3.72 -1.94
CA THR A 137 -13.04 -3.77 -0.49
C THR A 137 -14.17 -3.10 0.29
N ILE A 138 -14.64 -1.94 -0.17
CA ILE A 138 -15.79 -1.23 0.41
C ILE A 138 -17.02 -2.12 0.37
N CYS A 139 -17.36 -2.70 -0.79
CA CYS A 139 -18.50 -3.60 -0.93
C CYS A 139 -18.40 -4.84 -0.03
N ASN A 140 -17.21 -5.46 0.07
CA ASN A 140 -16.98 -6.61 0.95
C ASN A 140 -17.18 -6.23 2.43
N ARG A 141 -16.71 -5.07 2.86
CA ARG A 141 -16.92 -4.58 4.23
C ARG A 141 -18.37 -4.23 4.50
N ALA A 142 -19.05 -3.60 3.55
CA ALA A 142 -20.47 -3.31 3.64
C ALA A 142 -21.33 -4.59 3.79
N ALA A 143 -20.92 -5.68 3.12
CA ALA A 143 -21.59 -6.97 3.20
C ALA A 143 -21.19 -7.81 4.42
N GLY A 144 -19.97 -7.69 4.92
CA GLY A 144 -19.42 -8.55 5.97
C GLY A 144 -19.37 -7.91 7.36
N GLU A 145 -18.99 -6.64 7.45
CA GLU A 145 -18.51 -6.01 8.69
C GLU A 145 -19.43 -4.87 9.15
N TRP A 146 -19.82 -3.97 8.24
CA TRP A 146 -20.59 -2.79 8.59
C TRP A 146 -22.04 -3.14 8.88
N ARG A 147 -22.60 -2.54 9.93
CA ARG A 147 -23.95 -2.81 10.41
C ARG A 147 -24.70 -1.51 10.65
N TRP A 148 -25.99 -1.53 10.34
CA TRP A 148 -26.93 -0.52 10.77
C TRP A 148 -27.35 -0.76 12.22
N PRO A 149 -27.98 0.23 12.90
CA PRO A 149 -28.52 0.04 14.25
C PRO A 149 -29.55 -1.10 14.37
N ASN A 150 -30.19 -1.49 13.26
CA ASN A 150 -31.08 -2.66 13.20
C ASN A 150 -30.33 -4.00 13.03
N ASN A 151 -29.00 -4.00 13.16
CA ASN A 151 -28.11 -5.15 13.04
C ASN A 151 -28.03 -5.81 11.64
N MET A 152 -28.62 -5.19 10.62
CA MET A 152 -28.45 -5.61 9.23
C MET A 152 -27.13 -5.09 8.66
N THR A 153 -26.53 -5.86 7.75
CA THR A 153 -25.40 -5.42 6.92
C THR A 153 -25.78 -4.22 6.06
N TRP A 154 -24.80 -3.37 5.72
CA TRP A 154 -25.04 -2.25 4.79
C TRP A 154 -25.35 -2.74 3.37
N LEU A 155 -24.81 -3.89 2.98
CA LEU A 155 -25.05 -4.54 1.70
C LEU A 155 -25.39 -6.02 1.94
N GLU A 156 -26.26 -6.63 1.13
CA GLU A 156 -26.58 -8.06 1.29
C GLU A 156 -25.45 -8.95 0.81
N VAL A 157 -25.00 -8.69 -0.42
CA VAL A 157 -23.97 -9.46 -1.11
C VAL A 157 -23.06 -8.47 -1.82
N ALA A 158 -21.76 -8.64 -1.65
CA ALA A 158 -20.79 -7.84 -2.38
C ALA A 158 -20.77 -8.25 -3.87
N PRO A 159 -20.88 -7.32 -4.83
CA PRO A 159 -20.72 -7.61 -6.24
C PRO A 159 -19.31 -8.16 -6.51
N LYS A 160 -19.18 -8.99 -7.55
CA LYS A 160 -17.88 -9.39 -8.07
C LYS A 160 -17.46 -8.38 -9.13
N LEU A 161 -16.38 -7.65 -8.88
CA LEU A 161 -15.81 -6.69 -9.83
C LEU A 161 -14.61 -7.31 -10.55
N THR A 162 -14.61 -7.17 -11.87
CA THR A 162 -13.57 -7.73 -12.73
C THR A 162 -12.39 -6.77 -12.84
N LYS A 163 -11.18 -7.26 -12.57
CA LYS A 163 -9.95 -6.50 -12.82
C LYS A 163 -9.58 -6.56 -14.30
N LEU A 164 -9.05 -5.46 -14.79
CA LEU A 164 -8.47 -5.36 -16.12
C LEU A 164 -7.23 -6.26 -16.21
N GLU A 165 -7.01 -6.85 -17.38
CA GLU A 165 -5.75 -7.50 -17.69
C GLU A 165 -4.61 -6.47 -17.69
N VAL A 166 -3.49 -6.83 -17.05
CA VAL A 166 -2.31 -5.95 -16.94
C VAL A 166 -1.32 -6.35 -18.02
N THR A 167 -1.39 -5.68 -19.16
CA THR A 167 -0.50 -5.89 -20.32
C THR A 167 0.58 -4.81 -20.45
N ASP A 168 0.50 -3.76 -19.63
CA ASP A 168 1.31 -2.53 -19.68
C ASP A 168 2.29 -2.41 -18.50
N ALA A 169 2.50 -3.52 -17.78
CA ALA A 169 3.48 -3.61 -16.71
C ALA A 169 4.90 -3.47 -17.28
N ARG A 170 5.68 -2.58 -16.66
CA ARG A 170 7.10 -2.43 -16.99
C ARG A 170 7.85 -3.66 -16.47
N PRO A 171 8.62 -4.38 -17.31
CA PRO A 171 9.47 -5.47 -16.82
C PRO A 171 10.57 -4.93 -15.91
N PRO A 172 11.06 -5.72 -14.95
CA PRO A 172 12.25 -5.36 -14.17
C PRO A 172 13.43 -5.04 -15.08
N ARG A 173 14.24 -4.04 -14.71
CA ARG A 173 15.40 -3.59 -15.49
C ARG A 173 16.71 -3.68 -14.69
N PRO A 174 17.19 -4.88 -14.31
CA PRO A 174 18.51 -5.04 -13.72
C PRO A 174 19.61 -4.41 -14.56
N ILE A 175 20.68 -3.93 -13.91
CA ILE A 175 21.85 -3.35 -14.60
C ILE A 175 23.03 -4.31 -14.62
N SER A 176 23.82 -4.23 -15.69
CA SER A 176 25.09 -4.94 -15.80
C SER A 176 26.18 -4.29 -14.94
N TRP A 177 27.29 -4.98 -14.71
CA TRP A 177 28.47 -4.46 -14.03
C TRP A 177 29.09 -3.29 -14.81
N ASP A 178 29.05 -3.32 -16.13
CA ASP A 178 29.51 -2.21 -16.98
C ASP A 178 28.58 -1.00 -16.90
N GLU A 179 27.26 -1.23 -16.96
CA GLU A 179 26.26 -0.17 -16.74
C GLU A 179 26.41 0.45 -15.35
N GLN A 180 26.70 -0.35 -14.32
CA GLN A 180 27.02 0.15 -12.99
C GLN A 180 28.33 0.97 -12.98
N ARG A 181 29.46 0.34 -13.35
CA ARG A 181 30.81 0.88 -13.12
C ARG A 181 31.20 1.98 -14.10
N LEU A 182 30.89 1.81 -15.38
CA LEU A 182 31.35 2.69 -16.47
C LEU A 182 30.32 3.76 -16.81
N GLN A 183 29.02 3.43 -16.67
CA GLN A 183 27.95 4.34 -17.05
C GLN A 183 27.38 5.09 -15.84
N LEU A 184 26.74 4.41 -14.90
CA LEU A 184 25.95 5.06 -13.85
C LEU A 184 26.80 5.70 -12.75
N MET A 185 27.66 4.94 -12.06
CA MET A 185 28.39 5.40 -10.87
C MET A 185 29.20 6.68 -11.11
N PRO A 186 29.95 6.84 -12.23
CA PRO A 186 30.75 8.04 -12.48
C PRO A 186 29.92 9.32 -12.68
N ARG A 187 28.62 9.19 -12.99
CA ARG A 187 27.71 10.30 -13.31
C ARG A 187 26.85 10.71 -12.11
N LEU A 188 26.81 9.89 -11.06
CA LEU A 188 26.08 10.19 -9.84
C LEU A 188 26.88 11.17 -8.95
N PRO A 189 26.21 12.15 -8.32
CA PRO A 189 26.82 12.90 -7.22
C PRO A 189 27.29 11.95 -6.11
N GLY A 190 28.40 12.29 -5.44
CA GLY A 190 29.05 11.37 -4.49
C GLY A 190 28.12 10.77 -3.41
N HIS A 191 27.13 11.53 -2.91
CA HIS A 191 26.16 11.00 -1.95
C HIS A 191 25.21 9.95 -2.57
N LEU A 192 24.71 10.18 -3.80
CA LEU A 192 23.88 9.20 -4.50
C LEU A 192 24.68 8.01 -5.00
N CYS A 193 25.94 8.20 -5.38
CA CYS A 193 26.84 7.10 -5.76
C CYS A 193 27.01 6.11 -4.59
N ARG A 194 27.27 6.62 -3.39
CA ARG A 194 27.35 5.80 -2.17
C ARG A 194 26.02 5.13 -1.83
N MET A 195 24.89 5.85 -1.91
CA MET A 195 23.56 5.26 -1.70
C MET A 195 23.25 4.14 -2.68
N ALA A 196 23.51 4.35 -3.98
CA ALA A 196 23.29 3.35 -5.01
C ALA A 196 24.18 2.14 -4.84
N LEU A 197 25.45 2.35 -4.47
CA LEU A 197 26.38 1.25 -4.20
C LEU A 197 25.95 0.44 -2.98
N PHE A 198 25.48 1.09 -1.92
CA PHE A 198 24.92 0.39 -0.76
C PHE A 198 23.66 -0.40 -1.12
N ASP A 199 22.74 0.18 -1.90
CA ASP A 199 21.52 -0.51 -2.33
C ASP A 199 21.84 -1.73 -3.21
N LEU A 200 22.81 -1.60 -4.13
CA LEU A 200 23.30 -2.71 -4.96
C LEU A 200 24.01 -3.83 -4.19
N ASN A 201 24.26 -3.65 -2.89
CA ASN A 201 24.89 -4.64 -2.01
C ASN A 201 23.99 -5.05 -0.83
N THR A 202 22.76 -4.53 -0.77
CA THR A 202 21.81 -4.84 0.33
C THR A 202 20.38 -5.11 -0.17
N GLY A 203 20.03 -4.61 -1.36
CA GLY A 203 18.74 -4.82 -2.00
C GLY A 203 17.59 -4.15 -1.25
N LEU A 204 17.80 -2.99 -0.65
CA LEU A 204 16.79 -2.31 0.15
C LEU A 204 15.66 -1.73 -0.70
N ARG A 205 14.54 -1.41 -0.05
CA ARG A 205 13.54 -0.50 -0.63
C ARG A 205 13.98 0.94 -0.39
N GLU A 206 13.56 1.86 -1.24
CA GLU A 206 13.96 3.27 -1.16
C GLU A 206 13.61 3.90 0.20
N GLU A 207 12.42 3.62 0.74
CA GLU A 207 11.99 4.17 2.03
C GLU A 207 12.94 3.80 3.19
N PRO A 208 13.18 2.51 3.52
CA PRO A 208 14.14 2.16 4.57
C PRO A 208 15.58 2.59 4.24
N LEU A 209 15.98 2.65 2.96
CA LEU A 209 17.29 3.15 2.55
C LEU A 209 17.46 4.65 2.88
N CYS A 210 16.53 5.50 2.46
CA CYS A 210 16.54 6.94 2.73
C CYS A 210 16.39 7.23 4.23
N GLN A 211 15.70 6.34 4.94
CA GLN A 211 15.48 6.47 6.38
C GLN A 211 16.55 5.79 7.23
N LEU A 212 17.58 5.15 6.68
CA LEU A 212 18.55 4.37 7.46
C LEU A 212 19.21 5.21 8.58
N ARG A 213 19.16 4.70 9.82
CA ARG A 213 19.60 5.42 11.02
C ARG A 213 20.71 4.69 11.77
N TRP A 214 21.54 5.46 12.47
CA TRP A 214 22.61 4.91 13.31
C TRP A 214 22.09 4.16 14.53
N ASP A 215 20.95 4.56 15.10
CA ASP A 215 20.33 3.86 16.24
C ASP A 215 19.77 2.47 15.87
N TRP A 216 19.73 2.13 14.58
CA TRP A 216 19.36 0.79 14.11
C TRP A 216 20.56 -0.13 13.96
N GLU A 217 21.79 0.41 14.02
CA GLU A 217 23.03 -0.32 13.80
C GLU A 217 23.40 -1.18 15.01
N ALA A 218 23.61 -2.46 14.77
CA ALA A 218 24.31 -3.37 15.66
C ALA A 218 25.63 -3.80 15.00
N ARG A 219 26.75 -3.61 15.70
CA ARG A 219 28.05 -4.16 15.29
C ARG A 219 28.13 -5.59 15.77
N VAL A 220 28.20 -6.54 14.84
CA VAL A 220 28.22 -7.98 15.13
C VAL A 220 29.52 -8.60 14.65
N ILE A 221 30.18 -9.35 15.51
CA ILE A 221 31.32 -10.19 15.14
C ILE A 221 30.76 -11.48 14.55
N LEU A 222 30.86 -11.65 13.23
CA LEU A 222 30.35 -12.83 12.54
C LEU A 222 31.26 -14.04 12.70
N ARG A 223 32.57 -13.80 12.66
CA ARG A 223 33.64 -14.78 12.80
C ARG A 223 34.91 -14.05 13.24
N PRO A 224 35.93 -14.75 13.77
CA PRO A 224 37.18 -14.11 14.19
C PRO A 224 37.75 -13.18 13.11
N GLY A 225 37.97 -11.92 13.46
CA GLY A 225 38.49 -10.89 12.54
C GLY A 225 37.46 -10.24 11.61
N LEU A 226 36.18 -10.64 11.64
CA LEU A 226 35.13 -10.05 10.82
C LEU A 226 34.00 -9.47 11.68
N ALA A 227 34.07 -8.16 11.91
CA ALA A 227 32.99 -7.37 12.48
C ALA A 227 32.21 -6.64 11.37
N VAL A 228 30.89 -6.78 11.36
CA VAL A 228 30.02 -6.20 10.34
C VAL A 228 28.91 -5.37 10.97
N SER A 229 28.40 -4.41 10.20
CA SER A 229 27.24 -3.61 10.58
C SER A 229 25.98 -4.34 10.13
N VAL A 230 25.06 -4.51 11.08
CA VAL A 230 23.74 -5.08 10.85
C VAL A 230 22.72 -4.04 11.27
N PHE A 231 21.78 -3.68 10.40
CA PHE A 231 20.73 -2.73 10.75
C PHE A 231 19.42 -3.46 11.05
N VAL A 232 18.87 -3.25 12.24
CA VAL A 232 17.54 -3.75 12.63
C VAL A 232 16.51 -2.66 12.33
N VAL A 233 15.86 -2.78 11.18
CA VAL A 233 14.88 -1.80 10.70
C VAL A 233 13.53 -2.01 11.39
N PRO A 234 13.04 -0.99 12.14
CA PRO A 234 11.77 -1.10 12.85
C PRO A 234 10.59 -1.35 11.91
N ARG A 235 9.61 -2.15 12.36
CA ARG A 235 8.44 -2.52 11.53
C ARG A 235 7.72 -1.34 10.87
N ARG A 236 7.72 -0.15 11.47
CA ARG A 236 7.06 1.05 10.92
C ARG A 236 7.63 1.52 9.58
N TYR A 237 8.89 1.20 9.27
CA TYR A 237 9.59 1.51 8.01
C TYR A 237 9.62 0.34 7.02
N VAL A 238 8.94 -0.76 7.35
CA VAL A 238 8.88 -1.96 6.52
C VAL A 238 7.52 -2.01 5.84
N LYS A 239 7.49 -2.31 4.53
CA LYS A 239 6.23 -2.46 3.78
C LYS A 239 5.29 -3.46 4.47
N GLY A 240 4.06 -3.05 4.71
CA GLY A 240 3.04 -3.83 5.41
C GLY A 240 3.15 -3.83 6.93
N ARG A 241 4.22 -3.26 7.51
CA ARG A 241 4.43 -3.01 8.94
C ARG A 241 4.26 -4.22 9.87
N LYS A 242 4.44 -5.44 9.35
CA LYS A 242 4.15 -6.69 10.06
C LYS A 242 5.22 -7.07 11.10
N ARG A 243 6.51 -6.92 10.75
CA ARG A 243 7.65 -7.28 11.60
C ARG A 243 8.88 -6.46 11.23
N GLU A 244 9.85 -6.42 12.14
CA GLU A 244 11.19 -5.87 11.93
C GLU A 244 11.90 -6.62 10.81
N ARG A 245 12.90 -5.95 10.21
CA ARG A 245 13.72 -6.52 9.15
C ARG A 245 15.20 -6.22 9.37
N ILE A 246 16.04 -7.10 8.86
CA ILE A 246 17.49 -7.00 9.04
C ILE A 246 18.13 -6.64 7.71
N VAL A 247 19.07 -5.69 7.75
CA VAL A 247 20.01 -5.40 6.66
C VAL A 247 21.39 -5.86 7.09
N VAL A 248 22.00 -6.73 6.30
CA VAL A 248 23.37 -7.20 6.55
C VAL A 248 24.30 -6.47 5.59
N CYS A 249 25.38 -5.88 6.11
CA CYS A 249 26.39 -5.24 5.26
C CYS A 249 27.46 -6.25 4.86
N ASN A 250 27.59 -6.54 3.57
CA ASN A 250 28.78 -7.17 3.01
C ASN A 250 29.98 -6.21 3.05
N SER A 251 31.16 -6.64 2.57
CA SER A 251 32.38 -5.83 2.61
C SER A 251 32.24 -4.46 1.93
N VAL A 252 31.52 -4.37 0.81
CA VAL A 252 31.30 -3.13 0.05
C VAL A 252 30.32 -2.21 0.77
N ALA A 253 29.17 -2.75 1.21
CA ALA A 253 28.19 -1.99 1.98
C ALA A 253 28.80 -1.48 3.29
N GLN A 254 29.65 -2.29 3.94
CA GLN A 254 30.39 -1.92 5.14
C GLN A 254 31.30 -0.72 4.89
N SER A 255 32.09 -0.75 3.81
CA SER A 255 32.93 0.39 3.40
C SER A 255 32.11 1.67 3.17
N VAL A 256 30.93 1.55 2.54
CA VAL A 256 30.02 2.68 2.38
C VAL A 256 29.56 3.23 3.73
N VAL A 257 29.09 2.36 4.64
CA VAL A 257 28.64 2.75 5.98
C VAL A 257 29.74 3.48 6.74
N ASP A 258 30.96 2.94 6.73
CA ASP A 258 32.09 3.56 7.45
C ASP A 258 32.44 4.94 6.87
N SER A 259 32.34 5.11 5.54
CA SER A 259 32.53 6.42 4.90
C SER A 259 31.44 7.46 5.25
N GLN A 260 30.32 7.04 5.81
CA GLN A 260 29.23 7.94 6.22
C GLN A 260 29.34 8.40 7.69
N ARG A 261 30.22 7.79 8.48
CA ARG A 261 30.37 8.13 9.90
C ARG A 261 30.82 9.58 10.08
N GLY A 262 30.29 10.24 11.10
CA GLY A 262 30.59 11.64 11.42
C GLY A 262 29.90 12.68 10.54
N LEU A 263 29.26 12.30 9.43
CA LEU A 263 28.58 13.26 8.54
C LEU A 263 27.25 13.78 9.12
N HIS A 264 26.52 12.94 9.86
CA HIS A 264 25.25 13.31 10.48
C HIS A 264 24.98 12.45 11.72
N PRO A 265 24.44 13.02 12.82
CA PRO A 265 24.30 12.30 14.09
C PRO A 265 23.26 11.16 14.05
N GLU A 266 22.22 11.28 13.23
CA GLU A 266 21.12 10.29 13.23
C GLU A 266 21.00 9.43 11.97
N ARG A 267 21.47 9.91 10.81
CA ARG A 267 21.13 9.35 9.50
C ARG A 267 22.39 8.90 8.80
N VAL A 268 22.36 7.70 8.23
CA VAL A 268 23.50 7.15 7.50
C VAL A 268 23.68 7.91 6.18
N PHE A 269 22.60 8.07 5.40
CA PHE A 269 22.68 8.72 4.09
C PHE A 269 22.24 10.18 4.14
N THR A 270 23.19 11.06 3.83
CA THR A 270 22.98 12.51 3.84
C THR A 270 23.62 13.17 2.62
N TYR A 271 23.22 14.41 2.36
CA TYR A 271 23.82 15.24 1.33
C TYR A 271 24.12 16.63 1.88
N SER A 272 25.12 17.28 1.29
CA SER A 272 25.39 18.70 1.49
C SER A 272 25.23 19.44 0.16
N ARG A 273 24.68 20.65 0.19
CA ARG A 273 24.63 21.54 -0.98
C ARG A 273 25.93 22.32 -1.20
N SER A 274 26.78 22.43 -0.18
CA SER A 274 28.05 23.16 -0.21
C SER A 274 29.22 22.21 0.03
N VAL A 275 30.27 22.37 -0.76
CA VAL A 275 31.54 21.65 -0.59
C VAL A 275 32.43 22.38 0.44
N LYS A 276 32.42 23.72 0.44
CA LYS A 276 33.30 24.53 1.30
C LYS A 276 32.91 24.47 2.78
N ASN A 277 31.61 24.50 3.06
CA ASN A 277 31.04 24.44 4.41
C ASN A 277 29.91 23.40 4.42
N PRO A 278 30.23 22.11 4.55
CA PRO A 278 29.26 21.06 4.38
C PRO A 278 28.27 21.04 5.54
N LYS A 279 26.99 21.32 5.24
CA LYS A 279 25.88 21.12 6.18
C LYS A 279 25.06 19.94 5.70
N HIS A 280 25.34 18.78 6.27
CA HIS A 280 24.69 17.53 5.91
C HIS A 280 23.22 17.53 6.33
N ARG A 281 22.35 17.15 5.39
CA ARG A 281 20.92 16.96 5.60
C ARG A 281 20.52 15.55 5.14
N PRO A 282 19.52 14.92 5.77
CA PRO A 282 19.03 13.61 5.35
C PRO A 282 18.56 13.61 3.89
N VAL A 283 18.83 12.51 3.19
CA VAL A 283 18.24 12.28 1.86
C VAL A 283 16.83 11.72 2.04
N ASN A 284 15.82 12.43 1.55
CA ASN A 284 14.42 12.01 1.69
C ASN A 284 13.91 11.16 0.52
N SER A 285 14.53 11.29 -0.66
CA SER A 285 14.26 10.45 -1.82
C SER A 285 15.52 10.34 -2.67
N MET A 286 15.78 9.12 -3.12
CA MET A 286 16.85 8.80 -4.04
C MET A 286 16.46 9.12 -5.48
N ASN A 287 15.19 8.96 -5.86
CA ASN A 287 14.66 9.33 -7.18
C ASN A 287 14.47 10.85 -7.37
N ASN A 288 15.45 11.64 -6.96
CA ASN A 288 15.44 13.10 -7.10
C ASN A 288 15.97 13.55 -8.47
N THR A 289 15.94 14.86 -8.72
CA THR A 289 16.38 15.45 -9.99
C THR A 289 17.84 15.14 -10.34
N ALA A 290 18.72 14.95 -9.36
CA ALA A 290 20.11 14.60 -9.60
C ALA A 290 20.27 13.14 -10.06
N TRP A 291 19.54 12.20 -9.44
CA TRP A 291 19.44 10.82 -9.92
C TRP A 291 18.92 10.76 -11.36
N GLN A 292 17.80 11.44 -11.62
CA GLN A 292 17.18 11.46 -12.95
C GLN A 292 18.13 12.02 -14.03
N LYS A 293 18.83 13.12 -13.74
CA LYS A 293 19.84 13.69 -14.65
C LYS A 293 21.02 12.74 -14.87
N ALA A 294 21.50 12.09 -13.81
CA ALA A 294 22.65 11.18 -13.88
C ALA A 294 22.34 9.94 -14.72
N ARG A 295 21.20 9.28 -14.48
CA ARG A 295 20.79 8.08 -15.25
C ARG A 295 20.56 8.41 -16.73
N THR A 296 19.97 9.56 -17.04
CA THR A 296 19.78 9.99 -18.44
C THR A 296 21.13 10.21 -19.13
N LYS A 297 22.08 10.89 -18.47
CA LYS A 297 23.44 11.06 -19.00
C LYS A 297 24.23 9.75 -19.10
N ALA A 298 23.81 8.71 -18.38
CA ALA A 298 24.39 7.38 -18.45
C ALA A 298 23.82 6.54 -19.61
N GLY A 299 22.83 7.03 -20.36
CA GLY A 299 22.11 6.21 -21.34
C GLY A 299 21.10 5.25 -20.70
N LEU A 300 20.79 5.44 -19.41
CA LEU A 300 19.92 4.60 -18.58
C LEU A 300 18.66 5.37 -18.17
N GLY A 301 18.06 6.12 -19.10
CA GLY A 301 16.92 7.00 -18.82
C GLY A 301 15.69 6.27 -18.27
N ASP A 302 15.53 4.99 -18.60
CA ASP A 302 14.46 4.12 -18.13
C ASP A 302 14.74 3.48 -16.77
N LEU A 303 15.95 3.57 -16.20
CA LEU A 303 16.34 2.91 -14.95
C LEU A 303 15.68 3.52 -13.71
N HIS A 304 14.88 2.76 -12.98
CA HIS A 304 14.28 3.17 -11.71
C HIS A 304 15.16 2.77 -10.53
N VAL A 305 15.05 3.49 -9.40
CA VAL A 305 15.79 3.13 -8.17
C VAL A 305 15.49 1.68 -7.74
N HIS A 306 14.23 1.25 -7.86
CA HIS A 306 13.84 -0.13 -7.51
C HIS A 306 14.51 -1.21 -8.37
N ASP A 307 15.03 -0.86 -9.55
CA ASP A 307 15.77 -1.80 -10.38
C ASP A 307 17.14 -2.16 -9.80
N LEU A 308 17.72 -1.31 -8.94
CA LEU A 308 18.95 -1.66 -8.20
C LEU A 308 18.71 -2.88 -7.31
N ARG A 309 17.57 -2.91 -6.64
CA ARG A 309 17.12 -4.07 -5.88
C ARG A 309 16.80 -5.28 -6.76
N HIS A 310 16.21 -5.09 -7.94
CA HIS A 310 16.07 -6.19 -8.91
C HIS A 310 17.44 -6.72 -9.37
N THR A 311 18.44 -5.85 -9.47
CA THR A 311 19.82 -6.23 -9.77
C THR A 311 20.41 -7.10 -8.67
N VAL A 312 20.17 -6.78 -7.39
CA VAL A 312 20.57 -7.64 -6.27
C VAL A 312 19.94 -9.03 -6.37
N GLY A 313 18.62 -9.11 -6.58
CA GLY A 313 17.95 -10.41 -6.73
C GLY A 313 18.48 -11.24 -7.90
N MET A 314 18.72 -10.60 -9.05
CA MET A 314 19.33 -11.24 -10.21
C MET A 314 20.74 -11.77 -9.89
N ARG A 315 21.61 -10.94 -9.30
CA ARG A 315 22.99 -11.35 -8.97
C ARG A 315 23.03 -12.48 -7.95
N LEU A 316 22.15 -12.45 -6.95
CA LEU A 316 22.05 -13.55 -5.98
C LEU A 316 21.62 -14.86 -6.66
N ARG A 317 20.65 -14.79 -7.57
CA ARG A 317 20.22 -15.95 -8.37
C ARG A 317 21.35 -16.48 -9.24
N GLU A 318 22.08 -15.60 -9.93
CA GLU A 318 23.24 -15.97 -10.76
C GLU A 318 24.38 -16.58 -9.92
N ALA A 319 24.58 -16.10 -8.70
CA ALA A 319 25.52 -16.65 -7.74
C ALA A 319 25.08 -17.98 -7.09
N GLY A 320 23.92 -18.53 -7.48
CA GLY A 320 23.41 -19.80 -6.96
C GLY A 320 22.85 -19.72 -5.54
N VAL A 321 22.55 -18.52 -5.02
CA VAL A 321 21.97 -18.34 -3.69
C VAL A 321 20.55 -18.92 -3.66
N SER A 322 20.18 -19.60 -2.58
CA SER A 322 18.85 -20.22 -2.46
C SER A 322 17.73 -19.18 -2.51
N GLU A 323 16.56 -19.54 -3.06
CA GLU A 323 15.41 -18.64 -3.14
C GLU A 323 14.96 -18.15 -1.75
N ARG A 324 15.11 -19.00 -0.72
CA ARG A 324 14.80 -18.65 0.67
C ARG A 324 15.72 -17.54 1.19
N THR A 325 17.03 -17.68 0.99
CA THR A 325 18.02 -16.68 1.39
C THR A 325 17.80 -15.38 0.61
N GLN A 326 17.48 -15.47 -0.69
CA GLN A 326 17.10 -14.30 -1.50
C GLN A 326 15.87 -13.60 -0.93
N ASP A 327 14.82 -14.34 -0.58
CA ASP A 327 13.60 -13.80 0.01
C ASP A 327 13.86 -13.14 1.37
N GLU A 328 14.75 -13.70 2.21
CA GLU A 328 15.14 -13.07 3.47
C GLU A 328 15.99 -11.82 3.27
N ILE A 329 16.95 -11.79 2.34
CA ILE A 329 17.72 -10.57 1.99
C ILE A 329 16.79 -9.48 1.45
N LEU A 330 15.90 -9.86 0.54
CA LEU A 330 14.98 -8.95 -0.11
C LEU A 330 13.73 -8.67 0.75
N TRP A 331 13.55 -9.29 1.91
CA TRP A 331 12.33 -9.15 2.72
C TRP A 331 11.04 -9.50 1.95
N HIS A 332 11.11 -10.44 1.02
CA HIS A 332 9.90 -11.03 0.46
C HIS A 332 9.27 -11.93 1.52
N SER A 333 7.94 -11.83 1.66
CA SER A 333 7.20 -12.69 2.57
C SER A 333 6.41 -13.68 1.73
N LYS A 334 6.82 -14.95 1.75
CA LYS A 334 5.94 -16.05 1.33
C LYS A 334 5.09 -16.44 2.52
N GLY A 335 3.81 -16.75 2.28
CA GLY A 335 2.83 -17.09 3.31
C GLY A 335 3.34 -18.19 4.25
N ASN A 336 2.91 -18.11 5.51
CA ASN A 336 3.33 -18.96 6.63
C ASN A 336 3.18 -20.47 6.32
N GLY A 337 4.24 -21.08 5.80
CA GLY A 337 4.40 -22.54 5.82
C GLY A 337 4.90 -22.99 7.20
N MET A 338 4.42 -24.14 7.66
CA MET A 338 4.76 -24.78 8.95
C MET A 338 6.28 -25.03 9.13
N THR A 339 7.04 -25.05 8.02
CA THR A 339 8.51 -25.12 7.93
C THR A 339 9.25 -23.80 8.25
N SER A 340 8.54 -22.75 8.66
CA SER A 340 9.15 -21.45 8.99
C SER A 340 9.94 -21.44 10.30
N HIS A 341 9.70 -22.37 11.23
CA HIS A 341 10.24 -22.29 12.60
C HIS A 341 11.72 -22.73 12.74
N TYR A 342 12.24 -23.60 11.85
CA TYR A 342 13.62 -24.11 11.93
C TYR A 342 14.62 -23.42 10.99
N ALA A 343 14.19 -22.42 10.23
CA ALA A 343 14.99 -21.88 9.14
C ALA A 343 14.92 -20.35 9.07
N VAL A 344 15.16 -19.74 10.23
CA VAL A 344 15.61 -18.35 10.28
C VAL A 344 17.02 -18.36 9.67
N ALA A 345 17.19 -17.70 8.53
CA ALA A 345 18.50 -17.59 7.88
C ALA A 345 19.51 -17.03 8.89
N GLN A 346 20.67 -17.67 8.99
CA GLN A 346 21.69 -17.23 9.93
C GLN A 346 22.38 -15.97 9.39
N LEU A 347 22.82 -15.08 10.28
CA LEU A 347 23.45 -13.82 9.86
C LEU A 347 24.69 -14.07 8.97
N GLY A 348 25.46 -15.12 9.25
CA GLY A 348 26.59 -15.55 8.43
C GLY A 348 26.17 -15.97 7.01
N GLU A 349 25.08 -16.73 6.87
CA GLU A 349 24.52 -17.14 5.58
C GLU A 349 24.12 -15.92 4.72
N LEU A 350 23.44 -14.95 5.33
CA LEU A 350 23.06 -13.71 4.64
C LEU A 350 24.27 -12.88 4.22
N TYR A 351 25.28 -12.78 5.09
CA TYR A 351 26.52 -12.07 4.78
C TYR A 351 27.26 -12.75 3.63
N ASP A 352 27.49 -14.05 3.71
CA ASP A 352 28.26 -14.77 2.69
C ASP A 352 27.53 -14.74 1.34
N ALA A 353 26.20 -14.83 1.31
CA ALA A 353 25.39 -14.66 0.11
C ALA A 353 25.54 -13.26 -0.52
N LEU A 354 25.51 -12.20 0.29
CA LEU A 354 25.73 -10.83 -0.19
C LEU A 354 27.19 -10.58 -0.61
N GLU A 355 28.16 -11.26 0.00
CA GLU A 355 29.57 -11.15 -0.37
C GLU A 355 29.84 -11.73 -1.76
N LEU A 356 29.10 -12.76 -2.18
CA LEU A 356 29.20 -13.34 -3.54
C LEU A 356 28.88 -12.30 -4.63
N ILE A 357 28.05 -11.30 -4.34
CA ILE A 357 27.64 -10.27 -5.30
C ILE A 357 28.42 -8.95 -5.17
N ALA A 358 29.44 -8.90 -4.33
CA ALA A 358 30.28 -7.70 -4.11
C ALA A 358 31.16 -7.36 -5.33
N LYS A 359 31.45 -8.34 -6.18
CA LYS A 359 32.29 -8.21 -7.38
C LYS A 359 31.74 -9.08 -8.52
N PRO A 360 32.10 -8.78 -9.78
CA PRO A 360 31.77 -9.63 -10.92
C PRO A 360 32.28 -11.06 -10.72
N SER A 361 31.51 -12.03 -11.20
CA SER A 361 31.96 -13.42 -11.28
C SER A 361 33.14 -13.55 -12.23
N ILE A 362 34.07 -14.46 -11.91
CA ILE A 362 35.23 -14.78 -12.77
C ILE A 362 34.77 -15.32 -14.13
N ALA A 363 33.61 -15.99 -14.18
CA ALA A 363 33.03 -16.54 -15.41
C ALA A 363 32.39 -15.48 -16.33
N GLY A 364 32.43 -14.19 -15.96
CA GLY A 364 31.74 -13.12 -16.68
C GLY A 364 30.26 -12.99 -16.31
N GLU A 365 29.58 -12.00 -16.89
CA GLU A 365 28.13 -11.82 -16.73
C GLU A 365 27.36 -12.69 -17.72
N SER A 366 26.37 -13.46 -17.23
CA SER A 366 25.40 -14.11 -18.08
C SER A 366 24.38 -13.08 -18.59
N LEU A 367 23.93 -13.23 -19.84
CA LEU A 367 22.97 -12.30 -20.42
C LEU A 367 21.56 -12.61 -19.88
N ASN A 368 20.99 -11.68 -19.09
CA ASN A 368 19.61 -11.79 -18.64
C ASN A 368 18.65 -11.81 -19.85
N LEU A 369 17.69 -12.74 -19.88
CA LEU A 369 16.68 -12.86 -20.96
C LEU A 369 15.92 -11.54 -21.22
N HIS A 370 15.56 -10.80 -20.17
CA HIS A 370 14.93 -9.49 -20.32
C HIS A 370 15.88 -8.44 -20.90
N ALA A 371 17.18 -8.54 -20.61
CA ALA A 371 18.18 -7.67 -21.21
C ALA A 371 18.37 -7.99 -22.71
N LEU A 372 18.33 -9.27 -23.09
CA LEU A 372 18.37 -9.70 -24.49
C LEU A 372 17.13 -9.24 -25.27
N VAL A 373 15.93 -9.45 -24.72
CA VAL A 373 14.69 -8.99 -25.36
C VAL A 373 14.73 -7.48 -25.57
N ARG A 374 15.20 -6.73 -24.57
CA ARG A 374 15.34 -5.27 -24.66
C ARG A 374 16.35 -4.86 -25.72
N SER A 375 17.54 -5.48 -25.78
CA SER A 375 18.55 -5.13 -26.78
C SER A 375 18.04 -5.38 -28.19
N MET A 376 17.31 -6.48 -28.41
CA MET A 376 16.68 -6.79 -29.69
C MET A 376 15.57 -5.79 -30.06
N GLN A 377 14.75 -5.37 -29.10
CA GLN A 377 13.72 -4.34 -29.31
C GLN A 377 14.32 -2.97 -29.63
N ILE A 378 15.42 -2.59 -28.97
CA ILE A 378 16.14 -1.34 -29.27
C ILE A 378 16.74 -1.41 -30.67
N GLN A 379 17.39 -2.51 -31.05
CA GLN A 379 17.94 -2.70 -32.39
C GLN A 379 16.86 -2.62 -33.48
N ALA A 380 15.68 -3.20 -33.23
CA ALA A 380 14.55 -3.10 -34.16
C ALA A 380 13.96 -1.68 -34.27
N ALA A 381 14.12 -0.84 -33.25
CA ALA A 381 13.62 0.54 -33.23
C ALA A 381 14.60 1.57 -33.83
N VAL A 382 15.86 1.20 -34.07
CA VAL A 382 16.82 2.04 -34.80
C VAL A 382 16.66 1.76 -36.30
N PRO A 383 16.26 2.74 -37.13
CA PRO A 383 16.17 2.54 -38.58
C PRO A 383 17.54 2.13 -39.12
N HIS A 384 17.59 1.02 -39.87
CA HIS A 384 18.77 0.69 -40.67
C HIS A 384 18.95 1.80 -41.73
N GLU A 385 19.88 2.73 -41.50
CA GLU A 385 20.39 3.56 -42.58
C GLU A 385 21.18 2.66 -43.53
N SER A 386 20.55 2.27 -44.64
CA SER A 386 21.24 1.66 -45.77
C SER A 386 22.24 2.67 -46.34
N PRO A 387 23.51 2.30 -46.57
CA PRO A 387 24.47 3.20 -47.21
C PRO A 387 23.98 3.56 -48.61
N ALA A 388 23.73 4.86 -48.84
CA ALA A 388 23.46 5.38 -50.17
C ALA A 388 24.59 4.96 -51.12
N GLN A 389 24.24 4.17 -52.13
CA GLN A 389 25.12 3.84 -53.23
C GLN A 389 25.51 5.16 -53.92
N ARG A 390 26.73 5.62 -53.66
CA ARG A 390 27.45 6.47 -54.60
C ARG A 390 27.61 5.69 -55.90
N LYS A 391 26.84 6.05 -56.92
CA LYS A 391 27.25 5.87 -58.32
C LYS A 391 27.13 7.21 -59.03
N ALA A 392 28.27 7.61 -59.56
CA ALA A 392 28.46 8.74 -60.44
C ALA A 392 27.73 8.54 -61.77
N ALA A 393 27.15 9.62 -62.29
CA ALA A 393 27.18 10.03 -63.68
C ALA A 393 26.89 11.54 -63.71
#